data_AF-A0AAW8CTA5-F1
#
_entry.id   AF-A0AAW8CTA5-F1
#
_cell.length_a   1.000
_cell.length_b   1.000
_cell.length_c   1.000
_cell.angle_alpha   90.00
_cell.angle_beta   90.00
_cell.angle_gamma   90.00
#
_symmetry.space_group_name_H-M   'P 1'
#
loop_
_entity.id
_entity.type
_entity.pdbx_description
1 polymer ?
#
loop_
_entity_poly.entity_id
_entity_poly.type
_entity_poly.pdbx_seq_one_letter_code
_entity_poly.pdbx_strand_id
1 'polypeptide(L)' 'MQRPRTKWPQARSLDMLLQSPAHRVVRVLLVTQTHWQLPEHRSRRRRA' A
#
# COMPACT_ATOMS: atom_id res chain seq x y z
N MET A 1 14.14 -11.26 -21.23
CA MET A 1 13.31 -10.31 -20.45
C MET A 1 14.15 -9.75 -19.30
N GLN A 2 14.68 -8.52 -19.44
CA GLN A 2 15.44 -7.89 -18.35
C GLN A 2 14.47 -7.40 -17.28
N ARG A 3 14.58 -7.93 -16.06
CA ARG A 3 13.82 -7.42 -14.91
C ARG A 3 14.30 -6.01 -14.60
N PRO A 4 13.43 -4.99 -14.49
CA PRO A 4 13.86 -3.67 -14.07
C PRO A 4 14.46 -3.80 -12.67
N ARG A 5 15.74 -3.44 -12.53
CA ARG A 5 16.39 -3.34 -11.22
C ARG A 5 15.68 -2.20 -10.52
N THR A 6 14.77 -2.53 -9.60
CA THR A 6 14.10 -1.57 -8.72
C THR A 6 15.19 -0.89 -7.90
N LYS A 7 15.70 0.25 -8.40
CA LYS A 7 16.56 1.12 -7.62
C LYS A 7 15.70 1.61 -6.47
N TRP A 8 15.98 1.09 -5.27
CA TRP A 8 15.35 1.63 -4.07
C TRP A 8 15.65 3.14 -4.04
N PRO A 9 14.63 3.98 -3.87
CA PRO A 9 14.85 5.41 -3.79
C PRO A 9 15.83 5.69 -2.64
N GLN A 10 16.82 6.54 -2.92
CA GLN A 10 17.79 7.03 -1.95
C GLN A 10 17.09 7.46 -0.66
N ALA A 11 17.71 7.24 0.50
CA ALA A 11 17.10 7.53 1.80
C ALA A 11 16.54 8.96 1.84
N ARG A 12 15.21 9.08 1.76
CA ARG A 12 14.49 10.35 1.86
C ARG A 12 14.16 10.60 3.33
N SER A 13 14.09 11.88 3.71
CA SER A 13 13.61 12.22 5.04
C SER A 13 12.19 11.67 5.24
N LEU A 14 11.90 11.26 6.48
CA LEU A 14 10.59 10.72 6.84
C LEU A 14 9.47 11.70 6.47
N ASP A 15 9.68 12.99 6.72
CA ASP A 15 8.71 14.05 6.39
C ASP A 15 8.33 14.04 4.89
N MET A 16 9.31 13.92 4.00
CA MET A 16 9.05 13.79 2.56
C MET A 16 8.31 12.50 2.20
N LEU A 17 8.61 11.39 2.88
CA LEU A 17 7.92 10.11 2.65
C LEU A 17 6.45 10.21 3.09
N LEU A 18 6.18 10.85 4.23
CA LEU A 18 4.83 11.07 4.75
C LEU A 18 4.01 12.01 3.86
N GLN A 19 4.66 12.95 3.18
CA GLN A 19 3.98 13.85 2.23
C GLN A 19 3.75 13.23 0.85
N SER A 20 4.41 12.10 0.55
CA SER A 20 4.35 11.46 -0.76
C SER A 20 2.94 10.94 -1.12
N PRO A 21 2.58 10.88 -2.42
CA PRO A 21 1.30 10.33 -2.86
C PRO A 21 1.06 8.90 -2.38
N ALA A 22 2.11 8.07 -2.32
CA ALA A 22 2.03 6.71 -1.84
C ALA A 22 1.59 6.65 -0.37
N HIS A 23 2.14 7.51 0.49
CA HIS A 23 1.73 7.57 1.88
C HIS A 23 0.28 8.05 2.04
N ARG A 24 -0.16 9.03 1.24
CA ARG A 24 -1.57 9.48 1.25
C ARG A 24 -2.53 8.34 0.92
N VAL A 25 -2.20 7.50 -0.06
CA VAL A 25 -3.00 6.33 -0.42
C VAL A 25 -3.07 5.32 0.74
N VAL A 26 -1.93 5.04 1.40
CA VAL A 26 -1.90 4.16 2.58
C VAL A 26 -2.75 4.71 3.71
N ARG A 27 -2.68 6.03 3.97
CA ARG A 27 -3.51 6.71 4.97
C ARG A 27 -5.00 6.57 4.65
N VAL A 28 -5.40 6.83 3.40
CA VAL A 28 -6.79 6.66 2.96
C VAL A 28 -7.23 5.21 3.12
N LEU A 29 -6.45 4.25 2.64
CA LEU A 29 -6.76 2.82 2.79
C LEU A 29 -6.96 2.42 4.27
N LEU A 30 -6.07 2.88 5.15
CA LEU A 30 -6.15 2.58 6.58
C LEU A 30 -7.40 3.21 7.21
N VAL A 31 -7.66 4.49 6.93
CA VAL A 31 -8.86 5.20 7.40
C VAL A 31 -10.12 4.50 6.89
N THR A 32 -10.15 4.18 5.60
CA THR A 32 -11.28 3.48 5.00
C THR A 32 -11.46 2.10 5.63
N GLN A 33 -10.42 1.28 5.82
CA GLN A 33 -10.55 -0.02 6.48
C GLN A 33 -10.98 0.08 7.95
N THR A 34 -10.53 1.12 8.66
CA THR A 34 -10.81 1.28 10.09
C THR A 34 -12.22 1.81 10.33
N HIS A 35 -12.69 2.74 9.50
CA HIS A 35 -13.94 3.46 9.72
C HIS A 35 -15.08 2.98 8.82
N TRP A 36 -14.76 2.45 7.64
CA TRP A 36 -15.70 1.72 6.82
C TRP A 36 -15.42 0.24 7.03
N GLN A 37 -16.35 -0.46 7.67
CA GLN A 37 -16.35 -1.91 7.75
C GLN A 37 -16.50 -2.49 6.34
N LEU A 38 -15.41 -2.46 5.58
CA LEU A 38 -15.30 -3.13 4.30
C LEU A 38 -15.27 -4.63 4.63
N PRO A 39 -16.24 -5.41 4.15
CA PRO A 39 -16.19 -6.85 4.34
C PRO A 39 -14.88 -7.33 3.74
N GLU A 40 -13.98 -7.82 4.58
CA GLU A 40 -12.74 -8.45 4.15
C GLU A 40 -13.15 -9.47 3.09
N HIS A 41 -12.79 -9.21 1.84
CA HIS A 41 -13.09 -10.09 0.74
C HIS A 41 -12.22 -11.33 0.95
N ARG A 42 -12.68 -12.23 1.84
CA ARG A 42 -12.24 -13.60 1.98
C ARG A 42 -12.58 -14.26 0.66
N SER A 43 -11.72 -14.04 -0.33
CA SER A 43 -11.53 -14.98 -1.43
C SER A 43 -10.96 -16.25 -0.80
N ARG A 44 -11.86 -16.99 -0.14
CA ARG A 44 -11.68 -18.36 0.29
C ARG A 44 -11.41 -19.12 -1.00
N ARG A 45 -10.13 -19.23 -1.36
CA ARG A 45 -9.61 -20.17 -2.34
C ARG A 45 -10.21 -21.53 -1.97
N ARG A 46 -11.32 -21.89 -2.59
CA ARG A 46 -11.67 -23.29 -2.78
C ARG A 46 -10.66 -23.80 -3.79
N ARG A 47 -9.53 -24.30 -3.30
CA ARG A 47 -8.87 -25.40 -4.00
C ARG A 47 -9.69 -26.62 -3.60
N ALA A 48 -10.63 -26.99 -4.47
CA ALA A 48 -11.07 -28.37 -4.60
C ALA A 48 -10.08 -29.05 -5.55
#